data_AF-A0A1Q9XKE2-F1
#
_entry.id   AF-A0A1Q9XKE2-F1
#
_cell.length_a   1.000
_cell.length_b   1.000
_cell.length_c   1.000
_cell.angle_alpha   90.00
_cell.angle_beta   90.00
_cell.angle_gamma   90.00
#
_symmetry.space_group_name_H-M   'P 1'
#
loop_
_entity.id
_entity.type
_entity.pdbx_description
1 polymer ?
#
loop_
_entity_poly.entity_id
_entity_poly.type
_entity_poly.pdbx_seq_one_letter_code
_entity_poly.pdbx_strand_id
1 'polypeptide(L)' 'MGESKIKPCHCSYEGALAGINHQGVYLSLTCPECRRSVQAFTMEGLIEAWNEPAKPKQEVS' A
#
# COMPACT_ATOMS: atom_id res chain seq x y z
N MET A 1 13.61 -2.57 17.29
CA MET A 1 12.19 -2.96 17.21
C MET A 1 11.52 -2.04 16.21
N GLY A 2 11.30 -2.53 14.99
CA GLY A 2 10.58 -1.82 13.94
C GLY A 2 10.11 -2.89 12.98
N GLU A 3 8.90 -3.40 13.19
CA GLU A 3 8.34 -4.41 12.31
C GLU A 3 7.96 -3.71 11.00
N SER A 4 8.80 -3.84 9.99
CA SER A 4 8.54 -3.45 8.60
C SER A 4 7.48 -4.38 7.99
N LYS A 5 6.28 -4.37 8.58
CA LYS A 5 5.14 -5.18 8.17
C LYS A 5 4.05 -4.26 7.64
N ILE A 6 3.44 -4.73 6.56
CA ILE A 6 2.23 -4.12 6.00
C ILE A 6 1.12 -4.26 7.03
N LYS A 7 0.56 -3.12 7.48
CA LYS A 7 -0.58 -3.12 8.40
C LYS A 7 -1.87 -3.50 7.66
N PRO A 8 -2.92 -3.91 8.39
CA PRO A 8 -4.26 -4.02 7.83
C PRO A 8 -4.66 -2.73 7.10
N CYS A 9 -5.56 -2.84 6.13
CA CYS A 9 -6.03 -1.66 5.43
C CYS A 9 -6.83 -0.76 6.39
N HIS A 10 -6.81 0.56 6.16
CA HIS A 10 -7.57 1.54 6.96
C HIS A 10 -9.10 1.35 6.89
N CYS A 11 -9.60 0.56 5.94
CA CYS A 11 -11.00 0.16 5.90
C CYS A 11 -11.33 -1.04 6.81
N SER A 12 -10.43 -1.37 7.75
CA SER A 12 -10.54 -2.52 8.64
C SER A 12 -10.46 -3.89 7.94
N TYR A 13 -9.94 -3.94 6.71
CA TYR A 13 -9.68 -5.21 6.04
C TYR A 13 -8.38 -5.83 6.55
N GLU A 14 -8.51 -7.00 7.19
CA GLU A 14 -7.41 -7.76 7.79
C GLU A 14 -6.95 -8.96 6.94
N GLY A 15 -7.54 -9.14 5.75
CA GLY A 15 -7.22 -10.25 4.86
C GLY A 15 -5.95 -10.04 4.01
N ALA A 16 -5.64 -11.02 3.17
CA ALA A 16 -4.51 -10.95 2.25
C ALA A 16 -4.71 -9.82 1.23
N LEU A 17 -3.76 -8.89 1.20
CA LEU A 17 -3.74 -7.78 0.25
C LEU A 17 -3.20 -8.25 -1.09
N ALA A 18 -3.74 -7.70 -2.18
CA ALA A 18 -3.28 -8.06 -3.53
C ALA A 18 -1.95 -7.36 -3.82
N GLY A 19 -0.85 -8.10 -3.68
CA GLY A 19 0.50 -7.67 -4.06
C GLY A 19 0.81 -8.02 -5.51
N ILE A 20 1.21 -7.03 -6.31
CA ILE A 20 1.64 -7.24 -7.70
C ILE A 20 3.08 -6.75 -7.83
N ASN A 21 3.97 -7.62 -8.32
CA ASN A 21 5.32 -7.25 -8.73
C ASN A 21 5.31 -6.99 -10.24
N HIS A 22 5.48 -5.73 -10.63
CA HIS A 22 5.48 -5.32 -12.05
C HIS A 22 6.85 -5.57 -12.67
N GLN A 23 7.19 -6.85 -12.87
CA GLN A 23 8.42 -7.31 -13.53
C GLN A 23 9.72 -6.72 -12.94
N GLY A 24 9.74 -6.44 -11.62
CA GLY A 24 10.90 -5.83 -10.95
C GLY A 24 11.06 -4.33 -11.17
N VAL A 25 10.13 -3.67 -11.87
CA VAL A 25 10.12 -2.21 -12.02
C VAL A 25 9.60 -1.55 -10.74
N TYR A 26 8.46 -2.02 -10.24
CA TYR A 26 7.88 -1.54 -8.98
C TYR A 26 6.93 -2.57 -8.39
N LEU A 27 6.65 -2.41 -7.10
CA LEU A 27 5.67 -3.18 -6.34
C LEU A 27 4.40 -2.34 -6.21
N SER A 28 3.26 -3.02 -6.20
CA SER A 28 1.98 -2.38 -5.87
C SER A 28 1.18 -3.26 -4.92
N LEU A 29 0.40 -2.61 -4.05
CA LEU A 29 -0.46 -3.26 -3.08
C LEU A 29 -1.85 -2.67 -3.16
N THR A 30 -2.87 -3.52 -3.28
CA THR A 30 -4.26 -3.09 -3.40
C THR A 30 -5.17 -3.78 -2.38
N CYS A 31 -6.02 -3.00 -1.72
CA CYS A 31 -7.10 -3.52 -0.90
C CYS A 31 -8.28 -3.95 -1.79
N PRO A 32 -8.80 -5.18 -1.67
CA PRO A 32 -10.00 -5.59 -2.41
C PRO A 32 -11.26 -4.86 -1.94
N GLU A 33 -11.36 -4.50 -0.65
CA GLU A 33 -12.56 -3.87 -0.07
C GLU A 33 -12.69 -2.40 -0.45
N CYS A 34 -11.73 -1.56 -0.04
CA CYS A 34 -11.81 -0.12 -0.31
C CYS A 34 -11.16 0.31 -1.63
N ARG A 35 -10.63 -0.66 -2.40
CA ARG A 35 -9.92 -0.41 -3.68
C ARG A 35 -8.73 0.55 -3.55
N ARG A 36 -8.25 0.82 -2.33
CA ARG A 36 -7.03 1.60 -2.09
C ARG A 36 -5.85 0.86 -2.69
N SER A 37 -5.09 1.54 -3.55
CA SER A 37 -3.86 1.04 -4.15
C SER A 37 -2.70 1.95 -3.81
N VAL A 38 -1.55 1.38 -3.49
CA VAL A 38 -0.27 2.11 -3.36
C VAL A 38 0.79 1.41 -4.21
N GLN A 39 1.81 2.15 -4.59
CA GLN A 39 2.93 1.64 -5.38
C GLN A 39 4.24 2.18 -4.85
N ALA A 40 5.30 1.38 -4.95
CA ALA A 40 6.64 1.77 -4.56
C ALA A 40 7.70 0.94 -5.28
N PHE A 41 8.91 1.47 -5.40
CA PHE A 41 10.03 0.79 -6.04
C PHE A 41 10.73 -0.23 -5.12
N THR A 42 10.51 -0.12 -3.80
CA THR A 42 11.09 -0.99 -2.78
C THR A 42 10.00 -1.53 -1.86
N MET A 43 10.26 -2.66 -1.20
CA MET A 43 9.33 -3.23 -0.23
C MET A 43 9.11 -2.28 0.96
N GLU A 44 10.18 -1.63 1.42
CA GLU A 44 10.11 -0.64 2.50
C GLU A 44 9.23 0.55 2.11
N GLY A 45 9.45 1.12 0.92
CA GLY A 45 8.60 2.21 0.41
C GLY A 45 7.14 1.78 0.21
N LEU A 46 6.89 0.50 -0.09
CA LEU A 46 5.53 -0.04 -0.20
C LEU A 46 4.85 -0.11 1.17
N ILE A 47 5.58 -0.55 2.20
CA ILE A 47 5.12 -0.61 3.59
C ILE A 47 4.84 0.81 4.10
N GLU A 48 5.75 1.76 3.84
CA GLU A 48 5.57 3.15 4.22
C GLU A 48 4.36 3.77 3.54
N ALA A 49 4.25 3.69 2.21
CA ALA A 49 3.13 4.24 1.46
C ALA A 49 1.78 3.60 1.85
N TRP A 50 1.79 2.32 2.21
CA TRP A 50 0.59 1.63 2.68
C TRP A 50 0.17 2.06 4.08
N ASN A 51 1.14 2.12 5.00
CA ASN A 51 0.93 2.44 6.41
C ASN A 51 0.72 3.94 6.64
N GLU A 52 1.16 4.81 5.72
CA GLU A 52 0.80 6.22 5.71
C GLU A 52 -0.72 6.35 5.60
N PRO A 53 -1.35 7.29 6.34
CA PRO A 53 -2.76 7.59 6.12
C PRO A 53 -2.96 7.95 4.65
N ALA A 54 -4.05 7.46 4.05
CA ALA A 54 -4.37 7.80 2.67
C ALA A 54 -4.37 9.32 2.54
N LYS A 55 -3.34 9.89 1.91
CA LYS A 55 -3.31 11.32 1.66
C LYS A 55 -4.59 11.63 0.86
N PRO A 56 -5.41 12.60 1.28
CA PRO A 56 -6.50 13.05 0.45
C PRO A 56 -5.89 13.32 -0.93
N LYS A 57 -6.50 12.75 -1.99
CA LYS A 57 -6.11 12.99 -3.38
C LYS A 57 -5.63 14.43 -3.48
N GLN A 58 -4.35 14.63 -3.76
CA GLN A 58 -3.90 15.95 -4.16
C GLN A 58 -4.63 16.23 -5.47
N GLU A 59 -5.74 16.94 -5.32
CA GLU A 59 -6.40 17.69 -6.37
C GLU A 59 -5.29 18.54 -6.98
N VAL A 60 -4.87 18.14 -8.18
CA VAL A 60 -4.03 18.96 -9.03
C VAL A 60 -4.86 20.22 -9.31
N SER A 61 -4.50 21.33 -8.67
CA SER A 61 -4.86 22.67 -9.11
C SER A 61 -3.71 23.23 -9.95
#